data_AF-A0A256YZS0-F1
#
_entry.id   AF-A0A256YZS0-F1
#
_cell.length_a   1.000
_cell.length_b   1.000
_cell.length_c   1.000
_cell.angle_alpha   90.00
_cell.angle_beta   90.00
_cell.angle_gamma   90.00
#
_symmetry.space_group_name_H-M   'P 1'
#
loop_
_entity.id
_entity.type
_entity.pdbx_description
1 polymer ?
#
loop_
_entity_poly.entity_id
_entity_poly.type
_entity_poly.pdbx_seq_one_letter_code
_entity_poly.pdbx_strand_id
1 'polypeptide(L)'
;MDLVLTDISSNCTEHSIELGLIFKDMGIDVVIAAPPYFFKIPYDKLKRHFSLVAENVDIPVIVYNIPMLAGISIPVKLYVGLAKEYSNIVGLE
;
A
#
# COMPACT_ATOMS: atom_id res chain seq x y z
N MET A 1 2.87 -4.07 24.42
CA MET A 1 3.65 -3.47 23.34
C MET A 1 2.63 -2.91 22.40
N ASP A 2 2.63 -1.60 22.20
CA ASP A 2 1.61 -0.93 21.41
C ASP A 2 1.96 -1.10 19.93
N LEU A 3 0.96 -1.45 19.12
CA LEU A 3 1.10 -1.58 17.67
C LEU A 3 1.24 -0.18 17.06
N VAL A 4 2.32 0.08 16.33
CA VAL A 4 2.58 1.36 15.66
C VAL A 4 2.39 1.21 14.16
N LEU A 5 1.53 2.07 13.60
CA LEU A 5 1.26 2.13 12.17
C LEU A 5 1.65 3.49 11.61
N THR A 6 2.09 3.53 10.34
CA THR A 6 2.40 4.77 9.64
C THR A 6 2.02 4.71 8.17
N ASP A 7 1.77 5.85 7.55
CA ASP A 7 1.43 5.96 6.13
C ASP A 7 2.69 6.08 5.26
N ILE A 8 2.68 5.41 4.10
CA ILE A 8 3.72 5.46 3.06
C ILE A 8 3.17 5.91 1.70
N SER A 9 1.99 6.55 1.68
CA SER A 9 1.27 6.87 0.46
C SER A 9 1.99 7.95 -0.37
N SER A 10 2.28 7.65 -1.63
CA SER A 10 2.93 8.59 -2.56
C SER A 10 2.39 8.45 -3.97
N ASN A 11 2.50 9.52 -4.75
CA ASN A 11 2.25 9.49 -6.19
C ASN A 11 3.38 8.79 -6.99
N CYS A 12 4.50 8.47 -6.34
CA CYS A 12 5.61 7.73 -6.90
C CYS A 12 5.77 6.40 -6.16
N THR A 13 5.60 5.28 -6.86
CA THR A 13 5.74 3.93 -6.28
C THR A 13 7.10 3.72 -5.61
N GLU A 14 8.19 4.20 -6.24
CA GLU A 14 9.54 4.08 -5.69
C GLU A 14 9.67 4.81 -4.35
N HIS A 15 9.04 5.98 -4.22
CA HIS A 15 9.07 6.73 -2.97
C HIS A 15 8.24 6.06 -1.85
N SER A 16 7.09 5.46 -2.18
CA SER A 16 6.35 4.64 -1.20
C SER A 16 7.19 3.48 -0.68
N ILE A 17 7.95 2.82 -1.56
CA ILE A 17 8.87 1.73 -1.19
C ILE A 17 10.00 2.27 -0.31
N GLU A 18 10.62 3.38 -0.69
CA GLU A 18 11.68 4.04 0.09
C GLU A 18 11.21 4.34 1.52
N LEU A 19 10.03 4.96 1.68
CA LEU A 19 9.45 5.23 2.98
C LEU A 19 9.17 3.94 3.77
N GLY A 20 8.63 2.90 3.11
CA GLY A 20 8.38 1.61 3.75
C GLY A 20 9.65 0.95 4.29
N LEU A 21 10.75 1.02 3.55
CA LEU A 21 12.06 0.52 3.98
C LEU A 21 12.62 1.33 5.15
N ILE A 22 12.54 2.67 5.08
CA ILE A 22 12.96 3.56 6.18
C ILE A 22 12.17 3.24 7.46
N PHE A 23 10.84 3.10 7.36
CA PHE A 23 10.00 2.85 8.53
C PHE A 23 10.17 1.45 9.11
N LYS A 24 10.42 0.45 8.26
CA LYS A 24 10.88 -0.86 8.71
C LYS A 24 12.14 -0.73 9.56
N ASP A 25 13.15 -0.03 9.07
CA ASP A 25 14.43 0.14 9.79
C ASP A 25 14.28 0.92 11.10
N MET A 26 13.23 1.75 11.21
CA MET A 26 12.83 2.43 12.45
C MET A 26 12.03 1.55 13.42
N GLY A 27 11.68 0.32 13.04
CA GLY A 27 10.93 -0.62 13.87
C GLY A 27 9.41 -0.40 13.86
N ILE A 28 8.86 0.20 12.81
CA ILE A 28 7.41 0.30 12.62
C ILE A 28 6.81 -1.09 12.34
N ASP A 29 5.68 -1.40 12.99
CA ASP A 29 5.05 -2.72 12.90
C ASP A 29 4.25 -2.93 11.61
N VAL A 30 3.57 -1.88 11.12
CA VAL A 30 2.69 -1.95 9.95
C VAL A 30 2.74 -0.64 9.17
N VAL A 31 2.72 -0.71 7.84
CA VAL A 31 2.57 0.46 6.97
C VAL A 31 1.22 0.47 6.28
N ILE A 32 0.73 1.68 5.97
CA ILE A 32 -0.52 1.92 5.27
C ILE A 32 -0.20 2.56 3.91
N ALA A 33 -0.79 2.04 2.83
CA ALA A 33 -0.55 2.52 1.48
C ALA A 33 -1.87 2.79 0.74
N ALA A 34 -2.12 4.06 0.41
CA ALA A 34 -3.18 4.52 -0.45
C ALA A 34 -2.72 4.51 -1.93
N PRO A 35 -3.64 4.52 -2.91
CA PRO A 35 -3.25 4.59 -4.31
C PRO A 35 -2.66 5.97 -4.65
N PRO A 36 -1.85 6.09 -5.73
CA PRO A 36 -1.48 7.39 -6.28
C PRO A 36 -2.73 8.24 -6.52
N TYR A 37 -2.75 9.44 -5.93
CA TYR A 37 -3.94 10.27 -5.74
C TYR A 37 -3.97 11.52 -6.62
N PHE A 38 -2.86 11.89 -7.25
CA PHE A 38 -2.82 13.03 -8.18
C PHE A 38 -3.36 12.68 -9.57
N PHE A 39 -3.10 11.45 -10.04
CA PHE A 39 -3.51 10.98 -11.36
C PHE A 39 -4.46 9.79 -11.25
N LYS A 40 -5.51 9.79 -12.07
CA LYS A 40 -6.35 8.59 -12.24
C LYS A 40 -5.59 7.55 -13.05
N ILE A 41 -5.19 6.46 -12.39
CA ILE A 41 -4.48 5.35 -13.02
C ILE A 41 -5.43 4.18 -13.34
N PRO A 42 -5.22 3.44 -14.44
CA PRO A 42 -6.03 2.28 -14.78
C PRO A 42 -5.74 1.10 -13.83
N TYR A 43 -6.68 0.14 -13.79
CA TYR A 43 -6.63 -1.03 -12.91
C TYR A 43 -5.29 -1.77 -12.92
N ASP A 44 -4.70 -2.03 -14.09
CA ASP A 44 -3.43 -2.78 -14.17
C ASP A 44 -2.24 -2.02 -13.56
N LYS A 45 -2.26 -0.69 -13.65
CA LYS A 45 -1.24 0.17 -13.04
C LYS A 45 -1.45 0.28 -11.53
N LEU A 46 -2.71 0.29 -11.09
CA LEU A 46 -3.08 0.22 -9.68
C LEU A 46 -2.62 -1.11 -9.06
N LYS A 47 -2.89 -2.24 -9.72
CA LYS A 47 -2.36 -3.55 -9.30
C LYS A 47 -0.84 -3.52 -9.21
N ARG A 48 -0.17 -3.04 -10.27
CA ARG A 48 1.29 -2.98 -10.32
C ARG A 48 1.89 -2.15 -9.19
N HIS A 49 1.27 -1.01 -8.84
CA HIS A 49 1.74 -0.17 -7.74
C HIS A 49 1.76 -0.96 -6.42
N PHE A 50 0.63 -1.57 -6.03
CA PHE A 50 0.56 -2.35 -4.79
C PHE A 50 1.40 -3.62 -4.82
N SER A 51 1.49 -4.31 -5.96
CA SER A 51 2.40 -5.45 -6.15
C SER A 51 3.84 -5.05 -5.86
N LEU A 52 4.33 -3.95 -6.44
CA LEU A 52 5.71 -3.49 -6.22
C LEU A 52 5.95 -3.07 -4.77
N VAL A 53 4.98 -2.43 -4.12
CA VAL A 53 5.06 -2.11 -2.69
C VAL A 53 5.17 -3.41 -1.87
N ALA A 54 4.29 -4.39 -2.10
CA ALA A 54 4.29 -5.66 -1.37
C ALA A 54 5.55 -6.50 -1.63
N GLU A 55 6.14 -6.44 -2.83
CA GLU A 55 7.37 -7.15 -3.18
C GLU A 55 8.61 -6.60 -2.47
N ASN A 56 8.64 -5.31 -2.15
CA ASN A 56 9.83 -4.63 -1.64
C ASN A 56 9.73 -4.22 -0.16
N VAL A 57 8.53 -4.07 0.39
CA VAL A 57 8.29 -3.74 1.80
C VAL A 57 7.86 -5.01 2.53
N ASP A 58 8.78 -5.66 3.24
CA ASP A 58 8.61 -6.98 3.85
C ASP A 58 7.99 -6.95 5.27
N ILE A 59 7.48 -5.80 5.71
CA ILE A 59 6.61 -5.68 6.88
C ILE A 59 5.13 -5.66 6.45
N PRO A 60 4.18 -5.94 7.36
CA PRO A 60 2.75 -5.89 7.05
C PRO A 60 2.31 -4.57 6.41
N VAL A 61 1.52 -4.67 5.35
CA VAL A 61 0.96 -3.56 4.57
C VAL A 61 -0.57 -3.62 4.62
N ILE A 62 -1.17 -2.50 4.97
CA ILE A 62 -2.61 -2.26 4.83
C ILE A 62 -2.84 -1.45 3.56
N VAL A 63 -3.71 -1.95 2.69
CA VAL A 63 -4.16 -1.21 1.50
C VAL A 63 -5.23 -0.22 1.93
N TYR A 64 -5.06 1.07 1.66
CA TYR A 64 -5.99 2.11 2.09
C TYR A 64 -6.87 2.61 0.94
N ASN A 65 -8.17 2.35 1.03
CA ASN A 65 -9.17 2.72 0.04
C ASN A 65 -9.93 3.98 0.46
N ILE A 66 -9.35 5.16 0.15
CA ILE A 66 -9.95 6.46 0.43
C ILE A 66 -10.38 7.22 -0.85
N PRO A 67 -11.45 6.79 -1.54
CA PRO A 67 -11.84 7.36 -2.83
C PRO A 67 -12.20 8.86 -2.77
N MET A 68 -12.64 9.34 -1.61
CA MET A 68 -12.96 10.76 -1.40
C MET A 68 -11.74 11.67 -1.53
N LEU A 69 -10.54 11.20 -1.17
CA LEU A 69 -9.30 11.97 -1.29
C LEU A 69 -8.47 11.54 -2.50
N ALA A 70 -8.47 10.24 -2.82
CA ALA A 70 -7.65 9.70 -3.91
C ALA A 70 -8.30 9.79 -5.30
N GLY A 71 -9.62 10.02 -5.38
CA GLY A 71 -10.35 10.07 -6.66
C GLY A 71 -10.39 8.74 -7.43
N ILE A 72 -9.93 7.65 -6.81
CA ILE A 72 -9.92 6.28 -7.32
C ILE A 72 -10.41 5.36 -6.20
N SER A 73 -11.30 4.43 -6.53
CA SER A 73 -11.72 3.36 -5.62
C SER A 73 -10.95 2.08 -5.93
N ILE A 74 -10.47 1.40 -4.89
CA ILE A 74 -9.81 0.10 -4.98
C ILE A 74 -10.90 -0.99 -5.01
N PRO A 75 -11.05 -1.74 -6.12
CA PRO A 75 -12.05 -2.79 -6.18
C PRO A 75 -11.71 -3.95 -5.23
N VAL A 76 -12.71 -4.55 -4.59
CA VAL A 76 -12.52 -5.74 -3.72
C VAL A 76 -11.76 -6.86 -4.44
N LYS A 77 -12.02 -7.07 -5.73
CA LYS A 77 -11.30 -8.05 -6.57
C LYS A 77 -9.79 -7.82 -6.58
N LEU A 78 -9.36 -6.56 -6.59
CA LEU A 78 -7.94 -6.21 -6.58
C LEU A 78 -7.32 -6.57 -5.23
N TYR A 79 -7.93 -6.12 -4.13
CA TYR A 79 -7.48 -6.42 -2.77
C TYR A 79 -7.38 -7.94 -2.52
N VAL A 80 -8.42 -8.70 -2.85
CA VAL A 80 -8.42 -10.17 -2.69
C VAL A 80 -7.35 -10.84 -3.55
N GLY A 81 -7.06 -10.29 -4.74
CA GLY A 81 -5.98 -10.77 -5.59
C GLY A 81 -4.62 -10.55 -4.93
N LEU A 82 -4.36 -9.34 -4.43
CA LEU A 82 -3.12 -8.98 -3.74
C LEU A 82 -2.91 -9.82 -2.47
N ALA A 83 -3.92 -9.95 -1.61
CA ALA A 83 -3.81 -10.72 -0.37
C ALA A 83 -3.59 -12.23 -0.58
N LYS A 84 -3.99 -12.77 -1.74
CA LYS A 84 -3.67 -14.16 -2.13
C LYS A 84 -2.25 -14.32 -2.66
N GLU A 85 -1.70 -13.28 -3.28
CA GLU A 85 -0.40 -13.28 -3.95
C GLU A 85 0.73 -12.91 -2.97
N TYR A 86 0.45 -12.03 -2.01
CA TYR A 86 1.42 -11.45 -1.09
C TYR A 86 0.95 -11.57 0.36
N SER A 87 1.67 -12.35 1.17
CA SER A 87 1.28 -12.64 2.56
C SER A 87 1.44 -11.45 3.52
N ASN A 88 2.20 -10.44 3.13
CA ASN A 88 2.36 -9.19 3.87
C ASN A 88 1.22 -8.18 3.60
N ILE A 89 0.32 -8.42 2.65
CA ILE A 89 -0.93 -7.65 2.55
C ILE A 89 -1.91 -8.19 3.59
N VAL A 90 -2.06 -7.49 4.71
CA VAL A 90 -2.76 -7.99 5.90
C VAL A 90 -4.12 -7.33 6.17
N GLY A 91 -4.45 -6.26 5.45
CA GLY A 91 -5.67 -5.53 5.70
C GLY A 91 -6.08 -4.58 4.58
N LEU A 92 -7.34 -4.16 4.65
CA LEU A 92 -7.96 -3.11 3.84
C LEU A 92 -8.59 -2.10 4.80
N GLU A 93 -8.29 -0.82 4.62
CA GLU A 93 -8.88 0.30 5.37
C GLU A 93 -9.71 1.21 4.46
#